data_AF-A0A6Y1TXB9-F1
#
_entry.id   AF-A0A6Y1TXB9-F1
#
_cell.length_a   1.000
_cell.length_b   1.000
_cell.length_c   1.000
_cell.angle_alpha   90.00
_cell.angle_beta   90.00
_cell.angle_gamma   90.00
#
_symmetry.space_group_name_H-M   'P 1'
#
loop_
_entity.id
_entity.type
_entity.pdbx_description
1 polymer ?
#
loop_
_entity_poly.entity_id
_entity_poly.type
_entity_poly.pdbx_seq_one_letter_code
_entity_poly.pdbx_strand_id
1 'polypeptide(L)' 'MPGFNCQSGVWTGSGKINNSSCKWISAPNANDDIGGYKTASCPVGWIVQSVRWFQIPSYVDDEHVDAYCCPFS' A
#
# COMPACT_ATOMS: atom_id res chain seq x y z
N MET A 1 8.88 2.96 22.31
CA MET A 1 8.70 2.51 20.91
C MET A 1 10.08 2.51 20.27
N PRO A 2 10.58 1.41 19.70
CA PRO A 2 11.90 1.41 19.05
C PRO A 2 11.86 2.45 17.93
N GLY A 3 12.86 3.33 17.86
CA GLY A 3 12.88 4.46 16.93
C GLY A 3 13.01 3.99 15.49
N PHE A 4 11.92 4.08 14.72
CA PHE A 4 11.95 3.97 13.26
C PHE A 4 12.25 5.36 12.69
N ASN A 5 13.40 5.54 12.03
CA ASN A 5 13.74 6.79 11.36
C ASN A 5 13.81 6.55 9.85
N CYS A 6 12.94 7.19 9.08
CA CYS A 6 13.08 7.23 7.62
C CYS A 6 13.85 8.50 7.25
N GLN A 7 15.05 8.35 6.69
CA GLN A 7 15.85 9.47 6.18
C GLN A 7 16.21 9.21 4.73
N SER A 8 15.90 10.16 3.85
CA SER A 8 16.18 10.08 2.42
C SER A 8 15.61 8.81 1.74
N GLY A 9 14.43 8.36 2.17
CA GLY A 9 13.78 7.15 1.63
C GLY A 9 14.37 5.83 2.12
N VAL A 10 15.33 5.87 3.06
CA VAL A 10 15.93 4.68 3.68
C VAL A 10 15.49 4.62 5.15
N TRP A 11 14.99 3.46 5.56
CA TRP A 11 14.68 3.20 6.96
C TRP A 11 15.96 2.84 7.71
N THR A 12 16.37 3.71 8.61
CA THR A 12 17.55 3.57 9.46
C THR A 12 17.11 3.40 10.92
N GLY A 13 17.75 2.48 11.63
CA GLY A 13 17.38 2.09 13.00
C GLY A 13 17.19 0.58 13.18
N SER A 14 16.65 0.16 14.33
CA SER A 14 16.41 -1.27 14.63
C SER A 14 15.31 -1.89 13.77
N GLY A 15 14.40 -1.09 13.22
CA GLY A 15 13.37 -1.55 12.30
C GLY A 15 13.81 -1.36 10.85
N LYS A 16 14.06 -2.45 10.14
CA LYS A 16 14.28 -2.42 8.68
C LYS A 16 12.96 -2.74 7.97
N ILE A 17 12.87 -2.45 6.68
CA ILE A 17 11.76 -2.99 5.88
C ILE A 17 12.14 -4.41 5.45
N ASN A 18 11.20 -5.35 5.58
CA ASN A 18 11.30 -6.63 4.92
C ASN A 18 10.74 -6.56 3.49
N ASN A 19 11.60 -6.22 2.52
CA ASN A 19 11.21 -6.05 1.12
C ASN A 19 10.65 -7.33 0.47
N SER A 20 11.04 -8.52 0.95
CA SER A 20 10.56 -9.79 0.35
C SER A 20 9.13 -10.14 0.75
N SER A 21 8.59 -9.46 1.77
CA SER A 21 7.20 -9.65 2.23
C SER A 21 6.27 -8.52 1.78
N CYS A 22 6.76 -7.58 0.97
CA CYS A 22 5.92 -6.53 0.42
C CYS A 22 4.87 -7.10 -0.54
N LYS A 23 3.70 -6.45 -0.60
CA LYS A 23 2.64 -6.81 -1.54
C LYS A 23 1.73 -5.64 -1.86
N TRP A 24 1.07 -5.74 -3.01
CA TRP A 24 -0.04 -4.85 -3.35
C TRP A 24 -1.25 -5.15 -2.48
N ILE A 25 -1.88 -4.09 -1.99
CA ILE A 25 -3.13 -4.13 -1.24
C ILE A 25 -4.11 -3.22 -1.99
N SER A 26 -5.22 -3.82 -2.39
CA SER A 26 -6.35 -3.14 -3.02
C SER A 26 -7.42 -2.82 -1.97
N ALA A 27 -8.28 -1.86 -2.29
CA ALA A 27 -9.48 -1.62 -1.48
C ALA A 27 -10.39 -2.86 -1.50
N PRO A 28 -11.12 -3.17 -0.42
CA PRO A 28 -12.07 -4.28 -0.41
C PRO A 28 -13.17 -4.14 -1.48
N ASN A 29 -13.55 -2.90 -1.79
CA ASN A 29 -14.53 -2.51 -2.80
C ASN A 29 -13.85 -2.05 -4.11
N ALA A 30 -12.65 -2.54 -4.42
CA ALA A 30 -11.85 -2.09 -5.56
C ALA A 30 -12.58 -2.20 -6.92
N ASN A 31 -13.45 -3.20 -7.07
CA ASN A 31 -14.19 -3.47 -8.31
C ASN A 31 -15.71 -3.28 -8.16
N ASP A 32 -16.13 -2.56 -7.12
CA ASP A 32 -17.54 -2.18 -6.94
C ASP A 32 -17.85 -0.89 -7.71
N ASP A 33 -19.12 -0.50 -7.82
CA ASP A 33 -19.61 0.69 -8.54
C ASP A 33 -18.75 1.96 -8.38
N ILE A 34 -18.71 2.85 -9.39
CA ILE A 34 -17.92 4.11 -9.45
C ILE A 34 -18.13 5.11 -8.30
N GLY A 35 -19.04 4.85 -7.37
CA GLY A 35 -19.40 5.73 -6.26
C GLY A 35 -18.57 5.52 -4.99
N GLY A 36 -18.12 6.62 -4.39
CA GLY A 36 -17.52 6.62 -3.04
C GLY A 36 -16.00 6.49 -3.00
N TYR A 37 -15.46 6.27 -1.81
CA TYR A 37 -14.02 6.14 -1.59
C TYR A 37 -13.61 4.66 -1.64
N LYS A 38 -12.62 4.34 -2.49
CA LYS A 38 -11.95 3.04 -2.55
C LYS A 38 -10.61 3.16 -1.82
N THR A 39 -10.58 2.79 -0.55
CA THR A 39 -9.40 2.99 0.31
C THR A 39 -8.55 1.72 0.41
N ALA A 40 -7.35 1.77 -0.16
CA ALA A 40 -6.28 0.82 0.15
C ALA A 40 -5.50 1.31 1.39
N SER A 41 -5.25 0.42 2.36
CA SER A 41 -4.49 0.76 3.57
C SER A 41 -3.59 -0.39 3.98
N CYS A 42 -2.37 -0.05 4.41
CA CYS A 42 -1.44 -1.06 4.91
C CYS A 42 -1.85 -1.56 6.30
N PRO A 43 -1.63 -2.85 6.61
CA PRO A 43 -1.83 -3.39 7.94
C PRO A 43 -0.98 -2.67 9.00
N VAL A 44 -1.36 -2.82 10.26
CA VAL A 44 -0.56 -2.31 11.38
C VAL A 44 0.85 -2.91 11.33
N GLY A 45 1.87 -2.08 11.49
CA GLY A 45 3.28 -2.50 11.40
C GLY A 45 3.82 -2.58 9.97
N TRP A 46 3.05 -2.09 8.99
CA TRP A 46 3.48 -1.96 7.60
C TRP A 46 3.45 -0.49 7.19
N ILE A 47 4.20 -0.17 6.14
CA ILE A 47 4.23 1.16 5.53
C ILE A 47 3.84 1.10 4.06
N VAL A 48 3.32 2.21 3.54
CA VAL A 48 3.17 2.42 2.10
C VAL A 48 4.55 2.77 1.52
N GLN A 49 5.04 1.97 0.58
CA GLN A 49 6.28 2.25 -0.15
C GLN A 49 6.01 2.89 -1.52
N SER A 50 4.94 2.49 -2.20
CA SER A 50 4.51 3.09 -3.47
C SER A 50 3.01 2.92 -3.67
N VAL A 51 2.48 3.62 -4.67
CA VAL A 51 1.10 3.47 -5.12
C VAL A 51 1.09 3.17 -6.61
N ARG A 52 0.06 2.47 -7.07
CA ARG A 52 -0.25 2.36 -8.49
C ARG A 52 -1.71 2.68 -8.70
N TRP A 53 -1.99 3.35 -9.81
CA TRP A 53 -3.35 3.44 -10.31
C TRP A 53 -3.61 2.24 -11.22
N PHE A 54 -4.75 1.60 -11.03
CA PHE A 54 -5.17 0.41 -11.71
C PHE A 54 -6.46 0.72 -12.48
N GLN A 55 -6.46 0.41 -13.77
CA GLN A 55 -7.61 0.46 -14.64
C GLN A 55 -7.55 -0.76 -15.56
N ILE A 56 -8.57 -1.62 -15.52
CA ILE A 56 -8.76 -2.63 -16.56
C ILE A 56 -9.75 -2.06 -17.56
N PRO A 57 -9.47 -2.07 -18.88
CA PRO A 57 -10.38 -1.53 -19.89
C PRO A 57 -11.66 -2.37 -20.10
N SER A 58 -11.99 -3.28 -19.18
CA SER A 58 -13.12 -4.18 -19.28
C SER A 58 -14.41 -3.55 -18.76
N TYR A 59 -14.34 -2.71 -17.71
CA TYR A 59 -15.49 -2.01 -17.12
C TYR A 59 -15.08 -0.63 -16.57
N VAL A 60 -16.00 0.33 -16.60
CA VAL A 60 -15.81 1.75 -16.18
C VAL A 60 -15.78 1.93 -14.66
N ASP A 61 -15.96 0.84 -13.91
CA ASP A 61 -16.00 0.83 -12.45
C ASP A 61 -14.76 0.13 -11.84
N ASP A 62 -13.86 -0.42 -12.66
CA ASP A 62 -12.67 -1.17 -12.23
C ASP A 62 -11.49 -0.25 -11.86
N GLU A 63 -11.65 1.08 -11.95
CA GLU A 63 -10.62 2.07 -11.62
C GLU A 63 -10.42 2.18 -10.10
N HIS A 64 -9.20 1.92 -9.64
CA HIS A 64 -8.83 2.09 -8.24
C HIS A 64 -7.33 2.36 -8.05
N VAL A 65 -6.95 2.72 -6.83
CA VAL A 65 -5.55 2.90 -6.43
C VAL A 65 -5.16 1.80 -5.46
N ASP A 66 -4.09 1.07 -5.78
CA ASP A 66 -3.50 0.08 -4.88
C ASP A 66 -2.31 0.68 -4.12
N ALA A 67 -2.13 0.25 -2.89
CA ALA A 67 -0.96 0.56 -2.08
C ALA A 67 0.03 -0.62 -2.09
N TYR A 68 1.29 -0.36 -2.41
CA TYR A 68 2.36 -1.32 -2.16
C TYR A 68 2.81 -1.20 -0.72
N CYS A 69 2.48 -2.21 0.07
CA CYS A 69 2.70 -2.23 1.51
C CYS A 69 3.85 -3.15 1.85
N CYS A 70 4.70 -2.72 2.78
CA CYS A 70 5.83 -3.51 3.27
C CYS A 70 5.88 -3.56 4.80
N PRO A 71 6.12 -4.73 5.42
CA PRO A 71 6.24 -4.83 6.86
C PRO A 71 7.60 -4.33 7.34
N PHE A 72 7.62 -3.83 8.57
CA PHE A 72 8.86 -3.74 9.34
C PHE A 72 9.36 -5.14 9.73
N SER A 73 10.67 -5.32 9.76
CA SER A 73 11.39 -6.51 10.24
C SER A 73 11.74 -6.40 11.71
#